data_AF-A0A914FRX8-F1
#
_entry.id   AF-A0A914FRX8-F1
#
_cell.length_a   1.000
_cell.length_b   1.000
_cell.length_c   1.000
_cell.angle_alpha   90.00
_cell.angle_beta   90.00
_cell.angle_gamma   90.00
#
_symmetry.space_group_name_H-M   'P 1'
#
loop_
_entity.id
_entity.type
_entity.pdbx_description
1 polymer ?
#
loop_
_entity_poly.entity_id
_entity_poly.type
_entity_poly.pdbx_seq_one_letter_code
_entity_poly.pdbx_strand_id
1 'polypeptide(L)'
;MAREMTGEVATVNSPNQHQKLPLDKQAELLFSKKLTSRQLNHFSKVTGKSFTYKNLMKKLKPILDKFPVTETADGKQTISLITSLKERLKNLLHKLPKNKRIRVTIVADKGEKITKICYFFNDVKKPQATENLAVLCFYIGDDDSESIKSICESLNQEIMKLINDGIIIDKVRYDFEFFITGDCKSICAMIGVQGGSAMKFCQHCLTSDYCINGESRTMSGISSDARAIVHETANVQLQEIICGLKVEPIQGRAEYNGNGCRKIVKYFNDNAPQSESEIPMFHFFKAAAKIQSFSVAKNLTKSESDECADAINRLFDDLDGLRNFKYNNKLHILRFHVIPFIVIHGSWGLFSEQGIERLHCLVNEYRKRVSTKNGHKKNIYAIKMLILGTFFHDFK
;
A
#
# COMPACT_ATOMS: atom_id res chain seq x y z
N MET A 1 9.87 63.82 50.43
CA MET A 1 11.02 63.68 49.52
C MET A 1 10.96 62.28 48.91
N ALA A 2 10.46 62.17 47.68
CA ALA A 2 10.70 61.05 46.76
C ALA A 2 10.08 61.44 45.42
N ARG A 3 10.94 61.91 44.50
CA ARG A 3 10.67 61.93 43.06
C ARG A 3 11.28 60.63 42.53
N GLU A 4 10.46 59.74 41.97
CA GLU A 4 10.92 58.79 40.97
C GLU A 4 9.90 58.77 39.82
N MET A 5 10.35 59.33 38.69
CA MET A 5 9.79 59.04 37.38
C MET A 5 10.49 57.78 36.87
N THR A 6 9.77 56.87 36.22
CA THR A 6 9.94 56.51 34.80
C THR A 6 9.29 55.17 34.47
N GLY A 7 8.51 55.13 33.38
CA GLY A 7 8.40 53.92 32.56
C GLY A 7 7.02 53.25 32.41
N GLU A 8 5.96 53.98 32.04
CA GLU A 8 4.80 53.34 31.41
C GLU A 8 5.14 52.95 29.96
N VAL A 9 5.28 51.65 29.69
CA VAL A 9 5.23 51.10 28.34
C VAL A 9 3.79 50.71 28.03
N ALA A 10 3.13 51.54 27.22
CA ALA A 10 1.85 51.24 26.62
C ALA A 10 1.99 50.00 25.72
N THR A 11 1.37 48.90 26.12
CA THR A 11 1.21 47.74 25.25
C THR A 11 0.09 48.03 24.24
N VAL A 12 0.50 48.19 22.98
CA VAL A 12 -0.38 48.34 21.84
C VAL A 12 -1.23 47.07 21.71
N ASN A 13 -2.55 47.21 21.90
CA ASN A 13 -3.54 46.21 21.55
C ASN A 13 -3.45 45.93 20.04
N SER A 14 -2.92 44.76 19.66
CA SER A 14 -3.04 44.25 18.29
C SER A 14 -4.36 43.46 18.15
N PRO A 15 -5.26 43.82 17.23
CA PRO A 15 -6.45 43.02 16.94
C PRO A 15 -6.08 42.00 15.86
N ASN A 16 -5.81 40.75 16.25
CA ASN A 16 -5.88 39.60 15.34
C ASN A 16 -5.99 38.29 16.13
N GLN A 17 -7.05 38.16 16.93
CA GLN A 17 -7.56 36.83 17.24
C GLN A 17 -8.29 36.30 16.00
N HIS A 18 -7.57 35.58 15.15
CA HIS A 18 -8.23 34.67 14.21
C HIS A 18 -8.95 33.58 15.03
N GLN A 19 -10.23 33.79 15.30
CA GLN A 19 -11.12 32.71 15.71
C GLN A 19 -11.08 31.64 14.62
N LYS A 20 -10.46 30.49 14.92
CA LYS A 20 -10.55 29.30 14.09
C LYS A 20 -12.02 28.92 13.99
N LEU A 21 -12.57 29.03 12.77
CA LEU A 21 -13.89 28.45 12.49
C LEU A 21 -13.85 26.94 12.83
N PRO A 22 -14.88 26.40 13.49
CA PRO A 22 -15.06 24.98 13.71
C PRO A 22 -14.88 24.17 12.40
N LEU A 23 -14.25 22.99 12.48
CA LEU A 23 -13.84 22.18 11.31
C LEU A 23 -15.03 21.82 10.39
N ASP A 24 -16.21 21.66 10.98
CA ASP A 24 -17.53 21.49 10.37
C ASP A 24 -17.95 22.69 9.50
N LYS A 25 -17.78 23.93 9.97
CA LYS A 25 -18.06 25.14 9.17
C LYS A 25 -17.04 25.37 8.04
N GLN A 26 -15.80 24.89 8.21
CA GLN A 26 -14.80 24.92 7.13
C GLN A 26 -15.06 23.84 6.06
N ALA A 27 -15.64 22.70 6.46
CA ALA A 27 -16.08 21.66 5.55
C ALA A 27 -17.32 22.07 4.75
N GLU A 28 -18.29 22.78 5.36
CA GLU A 28 -19.42 23.38 4.64
C GLU A 28 -18.95 24.36 3.56
N LEU A 29 -17.93 25.19 3.82
CA LEU A 29 -17.40 26.15 2.85
C LEU A 29 -16.69 25.50 1.64
N LEU A 30 -16.27 24.24 1.77
CA LEU A 30 -15.58 23.47 0.73
C LEU A 30 -16.55 22.62 -0.11
N PHE A 31 -17.72 22.25 0.43
CA PHE A 31 -18.82 21.62 -0.30
C PHE A 31 -19.90 22.60 -0.79
N SER A 32 -19.91 23.84 -0.28
CA SER A 32 -20.81 24.90 -0.76
C SER A 32 -20.41 25.44 -2.14
N LYS A 33 -19.15 25.24 -2.54
CA LYS A 33 -18.70 25.54 -3.90
C LYS A 33 -19.10 24.39 -4.81
N LYS A 34 -19.96 24.68 -5.80
CA LYS A 34 -20.35 23.76 -6.88
C LYS A 34 -19.14 22.97 -7.35
N LEU A 35 -19.26 21.63 -7.47
CA LEU A 35 -18.27 20.84 -8.22
C LEU A 35 -18.11 21.52 -9.58
N THR A 36 -16.88 21.77 -9.97
CA THR A 36 -16.54 22.33 -11.27
C THR A 36 -17.11 21.45 -12.38
N SER A 37 -17.46 22.05 -13.52
CA SER A 37 -17.92 21.31 -14.71
C SER A 37 -16.93 20.22 -15.13
N ARG A 38 -15.63 20.43 -14.86
CA ARG A 38 -14.56 19.46 -15.12
C ARG A 38 -14.60 18.25 -14.18
N GLN A 39 -14.97 18.43 -12.91
CA GLN A 39 -15.19 17.34 -11.95
C GLN A 39 -16.45 16.55 -12.31
N LEU A 40 -17.54 17.25 -12.64
CA LEU A 40 -18.75 16.60 -13.15
C LEU A 40 -18.48 15.83 -14.45
N ASN A 41 -17.63 16.36 -15.33
CA ASN A 41 -17.17 15.65 -16.53
C ASN A 41 -16.25 14.47 -16.22
N HIS A 42 -15.37 14.56 -15.20
CA HIS A 42 -14.59 13.41 -14.76
C HIS A 42 -15.51 12.30 -14.24
N PHE A 43 -16.46 12.64 -13.36
CA PHE A 43 -17.49 11.70 -12.92
C PHE A 43 -18.32 11.18 -14.10
N SER A 44 -18.72 12.01 -15.06
CA SER A 44 -19.50 11.57 -16.22
C SER A 44 -18.70 10.62 -17.13
N LYS A 45 -17.40 10.90 -17.33
CA LYS A 45 -16.47 10.04 -18.09
C LYS A 45 -16.21 8.71 -17.38
N VAL A 46 -15.97 8.74 -16.07
CA VAL A 46 -15.78 7.53 -15.27
C VAL A 46 -17.04 6.66 -15.36
N THR A 47 -18.22 7.23 -15.57
CA THR A 47 -19.49 6.55 -15.30
C THR A 47 -20.35 6.25 -16.51
N GLY A 48 -20.03 6.85 -17.66
CA GLY A 48 -20.85 6.76 -18.87
C GLY A 48 -22.24 7.42 -18.71
N LYS A 49 -22.46 8.19 -17.64
CA LYS A 49 -23.73 8.86 -17.33
C LYS A 49 -23.50 10.34 -17.07
N SER A 50 -24.33 11.19 -17.66
CA SER A 50 -24.30 12.63 -17.36
C SER A 50 -24.93 12.90 -16.00
N PHE A 51 -24.23 13.63 -15.14
CA PHE A 51 -24.75 14.06 -13.84
C PHE A 51 -24.81 15.59 -13.75
N THR A 52 -25.95 16.11 -13.29
CA THR A 52 -25.99 17.47 -12.75
C THR A 52 -25.39 17.47 -11.34
N TYR A 53 -24.74 18.57 -10.95
CA TYR A 53 -24.25 18.76 -9.58
C TYR A 53 -25.34 18.46 -8.53
N LYS A 54 -26.56 18.96 -8.77
CA LYS A 54 -27.71 18.80 -7.88
C LYS A 54 -28.08 17.33 -7.70
N ASN A 55 -28.15 16.54 -8.78
CA ASN A 55 -28.51 15.13 -8.70
C ASN A 55 -27.40 14.27 -8.09
N LEU A 56 -26.15 14.60 -8.39
CA LEU A 56 -24.98 13.94 -7.82
C LEU A 56 -24.90 14.17 -6.30
N MET A 57 -24.98 15.43 -5.87
CA MET A 57 -24.94 15.77 -4.45
C MET A 57 -26.15 15.26 -3.68
N LYS A 58 -27.34 15.19 -4.29
CA LYS A 58 -28.52 14.56 -3.68
C LYS A 58 -28.28 13.09 -3.32
N LYS A 59 -27.50 12.36 -4.13
CA LYS A 59 -27.12 10.96 -3.86
C LYS A 59 -25.93 10.81 -2.92
N LEU A 60 -24.93 11.70 -3.03
CA LEU A 60 -23.68 11.57 -2.29
C LEU A 60 -23.72 12.17 -0.88
N LYS A 61 -24.49 13.24 -0.66
CA LYS A 61 -24.56 13.92 0.64
C LYS A 61 -24.95 12.96 1.79
N PRO A 62 -26.01 12.13 1.66
CA PRO A 62 -26.36 11.18 2.72
C PRO A 62 -25.29 10.13 3.02
N ILE A 63 -24.38 9.87 2.07
CA ILE A 63 -23.28 8.92 2.24
C ILE A 63 -22.14 9.61 2.97
N LEU A 64 -21.74 10.80 2.52
CA LEU A 64 -20.70 11.61 3.16
C LEU A 64 -21.04 11.92 4.62
N ASP A 65 -22.31 12.21 4.91
CA ASP A 65 -22.77 12.50 6.27
C ASP A 65 -22.63 11.27 7.20
N LYS A 66 -22.62 10.05 6.65
CA LYS A 66 -22.36 8.79 7.39
C LYS A 66 -20.88 8.48 7.56
N PHE A 67 -19.99 9.22 6.91
CA PHE A 67 -18.54 9.05 6.99
C PHE A 67 -17.91 10.26 7.70
N PRO A 68 -18.16 10.43 9.02
CA PRO A 68 -17.42 11.42 9.76
C PRO A 68 -15.94 11.04 9.68
N VAL A 69 -15.16 11.94 9.07
CA VAL A 69 -13.71 11.86 9.15
C VAL A 69 -13.35 12.33 10.55
N THR A 70 -12.98 11.41 11.41
CA THR A 70 -12.55 11.74 12.77
C THR A 70 -11.12 12.22 12.69
N GLU A 71 -10.86 13.40 13.27
CA GLU A 71 -9.52 13.91 13.49
C GLU A 71 -9.10 13.53 14.92
N THR A 72 -8.02 12.76 15.04
CA THR A 72 -7.41 12.42 16.32
C THR A 72 -6.58 13.60 16.84
N ALA A 73 -6.20 13.59 18.12
CA ALA A 73 -5.45 14.68 18.75
C ALA A 73 -4.10 14.99 18.06
N ASP A 74 -3.51 13.99 17.40
CA ASP A 74 -2.28 14.06 16.60
C ASP A 74 -2.53 14.39 15.11
N GLY A 75 -3.76 14.79 14.75
CA GLY A 75 -4.12 15.28 13.41
C GLY A 75 -4.30 14.18 12.36
N LYS A 76 -4.41 12.90 12.76
CA LYS A 76 -4.69 11.79 11.85
C LYS A 76 -6.16 11.79 11.48
N GLN A 77 -6.44 11.44 10.22
CA GLN A 77 -7.79 11.38 9.69
C GLN A 77 -8.19 9.93 9.53
N THR A 78 -9.25 9.52 10.24
CA THR A 78 -9.71 8.13 10.30
C THR A 78 -11.18 8.01 9.90
N ILE A 79 -11.53 6.85 9.38
CA ILE A 79 -12.87 6.44 8.97
C ILE A 79 -13.09 5.04 9.53
N SER A 80 -14.22 4.82 10.21
CA SER A 80 -14.57 3.51 10.74
C SER A 80 -14.66 2.47 9.62
N LEU A 81 -13.91 1.38 9.79
CA LEU A 81 -13.93 0.22 8.89
C LEU A 81 -15.34 -0.40 8.84
N ILE A 82 -15.98 -0.61 9.98
CA ILE A 82 -17.33 -1.18 10.09
C ILE A 82 -18.32 -0.33 9.31
N THR A 83 -18.30 0.99 9.52
CA THR A 83 -19.20 1.92 8.85
C THR A 83 -18.97 1.90 7.34
N SER A 84 -17.70 1.89 6.92
CA SER A 84 -17.30 1.83 5.52
C SER A 84 -17.78 0.55 4.84
N LEU A 85 -17.49 -0.61 5.44
CA LEU A 85 -17.93 -1.90 4.92
C LEU A 85 -19.46 -2.00 4.86
N LYS A 86 -20.18 -1.60 5.91
CA LYS A 86 -21.66 -1.65 5.93
C LYS A 86 -22.28 -0.91 4.74
N GLU A 87 -21.82 0.30 4.45
CA GLU A 87 -22.38 1.09 3.34
C GLU A 87 -21.92 0.57 1.97
N ARG A 88 -20.66 0.13 1.84
CA ARG A 88 -20.18 -0.46 0.58
C ARG A 88 -20.92 -1.75 0.26
N LEU A 89 -21.14 -2.61 1.26
CA LEU A 89 -21.85 -3.87 1.10
C LEU A 89 -23.26 -3.66 0.57
N LYS A 90 -24.03 -2.71 1.13
CA LYS A 90 -25.39 -2.38 0.64
C LYS A 90 -25.44 -2.14 -0.88
N ASN A 91 -24.38 -1.53 -1.43
CA ASN A 91 -24.29 -1.24 -2.86
C ASN A 91 -23.69 -2.40 -3.67
N LEU A 92 -22.78 -3.17 -3.07
CA LEU A 92 -22.03 -4.24 -3.73
C LEU A 92 -22.61 -5.65 -3.55
N LEU A 93 -23.71 -5.83 -2.80
CA LEU A 93 -24.30 -7.16 -2.52
C LEU A 93 -24.48 -8.03 -3.76
N HIS A 94 -24.88 -7.43 -4.88
CA HIS A 94 -25.11 -8.14 -6.14
C HIS A 94 -23.82 -8.59 -6.86
N LYS A 95 -22.66 -8.05 -6.46
CA LYS A 95 -21.34 -8.36 -7.04
C LYS A 95 -20.50 -9.29 -6.18
N LEU A 96 -20.89 -9.49 -4.93
CA LEU A 96 -20.13 -10.29 -3.98
C LEU A 96 -20.62 -11.75 -3.96
N PRO A 97 -19.71 -12.72 -3.71
CA PRO A 97 -20.09 -14.12 -3.66
C PRO A 97 -21.11 -14.37 -2.56
N LYS A 98 -22.24 -15.01 -2.94
CA LYS A 98 -23.22 -15.50 -1.98
C LYS A 98 -22.63 -16.71 -1.24
N ASN A 99 -22.89 -16.82 0.06
CA ASN A 99 -22.53 -17.97 0.91
C ASN A 99 -21.03 -18.25 1.04
N LYS A 100 -20.17 -17.23 0.90
CA LYS A 100 -18.75 -17.31 1.25
C LYS A 100 -18.40 -16.19 2.23
N ARG A 101 -17.38 -16.42 3.05
CA ARG A 101 -16.73 -15.34 3.80
C ARG A 101 -16.20 -14.32 2.80
N ILE A 102 -16.43 -13.04 3.08
CA ILE A 102 -15.94 -11.94 2.26
C ILE A 102 -14.48 -11.71 2.62
N ARG A 103 -13.58 -11.91 1.65
CA ARG A 103 -12.16 -11.64 1.82
C ARG A 103 -11.87 -10.15 1.62
N VAL A 104 -11.29 -9.54 2.64
CA VAL A 104 -10.94 -8.12 2.69
C VAL A 104 -9.46 -7.98 3.00
N THR A 105 -8.74 -7.24 2.17
CA THR A 105 -7.33 -6.92 2.42
C THR A 105 -7.21 -5.49 2.91
N ILE A 106 -6.58 -5.31 4.08
CA ILE A 106 -6.08 -4.02 4.56
C ILE A 106 -4.70 -3.79 3.95
N VAL A 107 -4.48 -2.63 3.36
CA VAL A 107 -3.22 -2.26 2.74
C VAL A 107 -2.69 -0.94 3.30
N ALA A 108 -1.42 -0.94 3.67
CA ALA A 108 -0.70 0.26 4.11
C ALA A 108 0.40 0.64 3.12
N ASP A 109 0.50 1.92 2.80
CA ASP A 109 1.57 2.49 1.96
C ASP A 109 2.06 3.80 2.57
N LYS A 110 3.39 3.93 2.67
CA LYS A 110 4.03 5.21 2.93
C LYS A 110 4.64 5.75 1.64
N GLY A 111 4.12 6.89 1.20
CA GLY A 111 4.70 7.66 0.11
C GLY A 111 5.15 9.04 0.59
N GLU A 112 6.42 9.35 0.42
CA GLU A 112 7.04 10.60 0.89
C GLU A 112 6.74 10.87 2.39
N LYS A 113 5.89 11.87 2.68
CA LYS A 113 5.48 12.30 4.02
C LYS A 113 4.07 11.84 4.41
N ILE A 114 3.49 10.92 3.64
CA ILE A 114 2.09 10.53 3.76
C ILE A 114 2.00 9.02 3.92
N THR A 115 1.36 8.62 5.01
CA THR A 115 0.96 7.23 5.24
C THR A 115 -0.53 7.09 4.95
N LYS A 116 -0.88 6.03 4.22
CA LYS A 116 -2.25 5.71 3.82
C LYS A 116 -2.55 4.30 4.25
N ILE A 117 -3.70 4.10 4.88
CA ILE A 117 -4.25 2.78 5.18
C ILE A 117 -5.59 2.69 4.47
N CYS A 118 -5.74 1.68 3.62
CA CYS A 118 -6.92 1.43 2.83
C CYS A 118 -7.36 -0.03 3.00
N TYR A 119 -8.52 -0.36 2.45
CA TYR A 119 -8.92 -1.75 2.24
C TYR A 119 -9.53 -1.97 0.87
N PHE A 120 -9.54 -3.22 0.41
CA PHE A 120 -10.23 -3.62 -0.81
C PHE A 120 -10.78 -5.05 -0.69
N PHE A 121 -11.81 -5.35 -1.49
CA PHE A 121 -12.38 -6.70 -1.57
C PHE A 121 -11.55 -7.57 -2.52
N ASN A 122 -11.23 -8.80 -2.13
CA ASN A 122 -10.46 -9.71 -2.99
C ASN A 122 -11.34 -10.43 -4.01
N ASP A 123 -12.59 -10.71 -3.67
CA ASP A 123 -13.53 -11.51 -4.47
C ASP A 123 -14.36 -10.67 -5.45
N VAL A 124 -13.70 -9.76 -6.17
CA VAL A 124 -14.32 -8.94 -7.21
C VAL A 124 -13.56 -9.06 -8.53
N LYS A 125 -14.19 -8.68 -9.65
CA LYS A 125 -13.60 -8.82 -10.99
C LYS A 125 -12.25 -8.11 -11.15
N LYS A 126 -12.02 -7.00 -10.44
CA LYS A 126 -10.78 -6.23 -10.48
C LYS A 126 -10.33 -5.85 -9.06
N PRO A 127 -9.70 -6.76 -8.31
CA PRO A 127 -9.40 -6.56 -6.88
C PRO A 127 -8.50 -5.35 -6.61
N GLN A 128 -7.50 -5.13 -7.47
CA GLN A 128 -6.52 -4.04 -7.34
C GLN A 128 -6.89 -2.77 -8.11
N ALA A 129 -8.13 -2.67 -8.62
CA ALA A 129 -8.58 -1.44 -9.25
C ALA A 129 -8.74 -0.35 -8.19
N THR A 130 -8.37 0.88 -8.53
CA THR A 130 -8.42 2.00 -7.57
C THR A 130 -9.84 2.26 -7.05
N GLU A 131 -10.85 1.91 -7.84
CA GLU A 131 -12.26 2.02 -7.46
C GLU A 131 -12.70 0.97 -6.42
N ASN A 132 -11.92 -0.07 -6.21
CA ASN A 132 -12.16 -1.06 -5.15
C ASN A 132 -11.45 -0.70 -3.83
N LEU A 133 -10.45 0.20 -3.88
CA LEU A 133 -9.72 0.66 -2.70
C LEU A 133 -10.47 1.76 -1.97
N ALA A 134 -10.91 1.46 -0.75
CA ALA A 134 -11.51 2.41 0.17
C ALA A 134 -10.48 2.89 1.20
N VAL A 135 -10.39 4.20 1.42
CA VAL A 135 -9.50 4.80 2.42
C VAL A 135 -10.08 4.61 3.82
N LEU A 136 -9.24 4.20 4.78
CA LEU A 136 -9.56 4.12 6.21
C LEU A 136 -8.83 5.17 7.01
N CYS A 137 -7.54 5.33 6.76
CA CYS A 137 -6.72 6.30 7.45
C CYS A 137 -5.77 6.98 6.48
N PHE A 138 -5.51 8.26 6.77
CA PHE A 138 -4.57 9.07 6.05
C PHE A 138 -3.96 10.08 7.01
N TYR A 139 -2.63 10.16 7.06
CA TYR A 139 -1.97 11.17 7.89
C TYR A 139 -0.65 11.64 7.29
N ILE A 140 -0.23 12.84 7.70
CA ILE A 140 1.11 13.37 7.39
C ILE A 140 2.01 12.98 8.55
N GLY A 141 3.07 12.25 8.26
CA GLY A 141 3.99 11.81 9.28
C GLY A 141 4.80 10.63 8.80
N ASP A 142 5.72 10.20 9.64
CA ASP A 142 6.47 8.99 9.40
C ASP A 142 5.62 7.74 9.73
N ASP A 143 6.03 6.62 9.16
CA ASP A 143 5.63 5.27 9.53
C ASP A 143 6.36 4.85 10.82
N ASP A 144 6.41 5.75 11.81
CA ASP A 144 6.95 5.40 13.11
C ASP A 144 5.98 4.45 13.83
N SER A 145 6.55 3.54 14.62
CA SER A 145 5.80 2.46 15.25
C SER A 145 4.71 2.97 16.19
N GLU A 146 4.91 4.12 16.85
CA GLU A 146 3.93 4.68 17.78
C GLU A 146 2.70 5.22 17.03
N SER A 147 2.95 5.94 15.94
CA SER A 147 1.91 6.50 15.08
C SER A 147 1.05 5.42 14.44
N ILE A 148 1.68 4.37 13.93
CA ILE A 148 0.99 3.23 13.31
C ILE A 148 0.24 2.42 14.36
N LYS A 149 0.82 2.22 15.55
CA LYS A 149 0.23 1.43 16.63
C LYS A 149 -1.12 1.98 17.09
N SER A 150 -1.23 3.29 17.33
CA SER A 150 -2.51 3.86 17.80
C SER A 150 -3.65 3.72 16.77
N ILE A 151 -3.34 3.84 15.47
CA ILE A 151 -4.32 3.59 14.41
C ILE A 151 -4.66 2.10 14.34
N CYS A 152 -3.64 1.23 14.41
CA CYS A 152 -3.82 -0.21 14.31
C CYS A 152 -4.59 -0.77 15.51
N GLU A 153 -4.48 -0.20 16.71
CA GLU A 153 -5.27 -0.61 17.88
C GLU A 153 -6.77 -0.40 17.64
N SER A 154 -7.17 0.80 17.19
CA SER A 154 -8.57 1.08 16.85
C SER A 154 -9.06 0.22 15.69
N LEU A 155 -8.24 0.06 14.66
CA LEU A 155 -8.58 -0.77 13.49
C LEU A 155 -8.71 -2.25 13.88
N ASN A 156 -7.84 -2.75 14.74
CA ASN A 156 -7.85 -4.14 15.21
C ASN A 156 -9.13 -4.43 16.01
N GLN A 157 -9.58 -3.51 16.86
CA GLN A 157 -10.87 -3.66 17.55
C GLN A 157 -12.04 -3.79 16.56
N GLU A 158 -12.05 -2.97 15.50
CA GLU A 158 -13.07 -3.07 14.44
C GLU A 158 -12.97 -4.38 13.65
N ILE A 159 -11.75 -4.83 13.30
CA ILE A 159 -11.50 -6.10 12.62
C ILE A 159 -11.99 -7.28 13.47
N MET A 160 -11.62 -7.34 14.74
CA MET A 160 -12.02 -8.41 15.65
C MET A 160 -13.54 -8.46 15.83
N LYS A 161 -14.18 -7.30 15.92
CA LYS A 161 -15.65 -7.21 15.95
C LYS A 161 -16.27 -7.77 14.66
N LEU A 162 -15.71 -7.44 13.50
CA LEU A 162 -16.19 -7.94 12.21
C LEU A 162 -15.98 -9.46 12.03
N ILE A 163 -14.87 -10.00 12.55
CA ILE A 163 -14.60 -11.44 12.53
C ILE A 163 -15.61 -12.20 13.39
N ASN A 164 -15.93 -11.69 14.57
CA ASN A 164 -16.82 -12.36 15.52
C ASN A 164 -18.31 -12.19 15.17
N ASP A 165 -18.72 -10.95 14.91
CA ASP A 165 -20.14 -10.58 14.79
C ASP A 165 -20.62 -10.55 13.34
N GLY A 166 -19.71 -10.37 12.38
CA GLY A 166 -20.05 -10.11 10.99
C GLY A 166 -20.79 -8.77 10.80
N ILE A 167 -21.45 -8.64 9.65
CA ILE A 167 -22.38 -7.54 9.34
C ILE A 167 -23.71 -8.13 8.91
N ILE A 168 -24.82 -7.63 9.47
CA ILE A 168 -26.17 -8.00 9.05
C ILE A 168 -26.74 -6.91 8.13
N ILE A 169 -27.13 -7.30 6.91
CA ILE A 169 -27.85 -6.44 5.94
C ILE A 169 -29.03 -7.24 5.41
N ASP A 170 -30.23 -6.66 5.46
CA ASP A 170 -31.48 -7.29 4.99
C ASP A 170 -31.69 -8.71 5.54
N LYS A 171 -31.43 -8.89 6.85
CA LYS A 171 -31.49 -10.16 7.58
C LYS A 171 -30.48 -11.23 7.14
N VAL A 172 -29.56 -10.91 6.24
CA VAL A 172 -28.46 -11.79 5.84
C VAL A 172 -27.21 -11.40 6.62
N ARG A 173 -26.56 -12.38 7.25
CA ARG A 173 -25.26 -12.23 7.91
C ARG A 173 -24.14 -12.41 6.90
N TYR A 174 -23.20 -11.48 6.91
CA TYR A 174 -21.96 -11.51 6.12
C TYR A 174 -20.78 -11.64 7.06
N ASP A 175 -20.02 -12.71 6.89
CA ASP A 175 -18.78 -12.97 7.64
C ASP A 175 -17.55 -12.56 6.82
N PHE A 176 -16.45 -12.30 7.51
CA PHE A 176 -15.23 -11.76 6.90
C PHE A 176 -14.01 -12.64 7.17
N GLU A 177 -13.06 -12.54 6.25
CA GLU A 177 -11.68 -13.00 6.40
C GLU A 177 -10.77 -11.82 6.03
N PHE A 178 -9.88 -11.45 6.96
CA PHE A 178 -9.03 -10.28 6.81
C PHE A 178 -7.59 -10.65 6.48
N PHE A 179 -7.00 -9.89 5.57
CA PHE A 179 -5.61 -9.97 5.16
C PHE A 179 -4.94 -8.62 5.39
N ILE A 180 -3.62 -8.61 5.58
CA ILE A 180 -2.82 -7.39 5.69
C ILE A 180 -1.71 -7.46 4.64
N THR A 181 -1.50 -6.36 3.92
CA THR A 181 -0.43 -6.20 2.94
C THR A 181 0.14 -4.79 2.95
N GLY A 182 1.27 -4.60 2.30
CA GLY A 182 1.94 -3.31 2.15
C GLY A 182 3.45 -3.50 2.07
N ASP A 183 4.19 -2.39 2.09
CA ASP A 183 5.63 -2.47 2.18
C ASP A 183 6.04 -3.22 3.45
N CYS A 184 7.10 -4.00 3.34
CA CYS A 184 7.68 -4.81 4.41
C CYS A 184 7.83 -4.03 5.73
N LYS A 185 8.26 -2.77 5.66
CA LYS A 185 8.40 -1.90 6.84
C LYS A 185 7.04 -1.54 7.44
N SER A 186 6.05 -1.24 6.60
CA SER A 186 4.69 -0.90 7.03
C SER A 186 4.01 -2.08 7.70
N ILE A 187 4.08 -3.29 7.11
CA ILE A 187 3.48 -4.48 7.72
C ILE A 187 4.13 -4.76 9.08
N CYS A 188 5.46 -4.73 9.18
CA CYS A 188 6.15 -4.95 10.46
C CYS A 188 5.69 -3.97 11.55
N ALA A 189 5.52 -2.70 11.22
CA ALA A 189 4.98 -1.72 12.14
C ALA A 189 3.53 -2.03 12.56
N MET A 190 2.68 -2.51 11.64
CA MET A 190 1.29 -2.88 11.94
C MET A 190 1.18 -4.12 12.83
N ILE A 191 2.03 -5.13 12.63
CA ILE A 191 1.99 -6.39 13.40
C ILE A 191 2.91 -6.39 14.63
N GLY A 192 3.66 -5.31 14.86
CA GLY A 192 4.59 -5.19 15.99
C GLY A 192 5.86 -6.02 15.86
N VAL A 193 6.27 -6.41 14.64
CA VAL A 193 7.54 -7.09 14.37
C VAL A 193 8.66 -6.05 14.21
N GLN A 194 9.86 -6.41 14.65
CA GLN A 194 11.03 -5.53 14.55
C GLN A 194 11.37 -5.24 13.07
N GLY A 195 11.93 -4.05 12.81
CA GLY A 195 12.17 -3.54 11.45
C GLY A 195 13.17 -4.35 10.61
N GLY A 196 13.36 -3.92 9.35
CA GLY A 196 14.08 -4.63 8.28
C GLY A 196 15.48 -5.19 8.57
N SER A 197 16.17 -4.67 9.59
CA SER A 197 17.51 -5.09 10.02
C SER A 197 17.51 -6.10 11.18
N ALA A 198 16.35 -6.45 11.72
CA ALA A 198 16.24 -7.38 12.84
C ALA A 198 16.62 -8.82 12.43
N MET A 199 17.13 -9.60 13.40
CA MET A 199 17.39 -11.04 13.18
C MET A 199 16.11 -11.86 13.03
N LYS A 200 15.00 -11.37 13.59
CA LYS A 200 13.66 -11.98 13.51
C LYS A 200 12.73 -11.04 12.75
N PHE A 201 12.97 -10.89 11.45
CA PHE A 201 12.17 -9.99 10.62
C PHE A 201 10.94 -10.65 9.99
N CYS A 202 10.96 -11.97 9.78
CA CYS A 202 9.91 -12.61 8.99
C CYS A 202 8.52 -12.41 9.62
N GLN A 203 7.58 -11.95 8.81
CA GLN A 203 6.21 -11.64 9.23
C GLN A 203 5.34 -12.88 9.42
N HIS A 204 5.82 -14.06 8.99
CA HIS A 204 5.07 -15.31 8.96
C HIS A 204 5.65 -16.40 9.86
N CYS A 205 6.90 -16.28 10.31
CA CYS A 205 7.54 -17.28 11.16
C CYS A 205 8.49 -16.66 12.19
N LEU A 206 8.76 -17.42 13.26
CA LEU A 206 9.60 -17.00 14.38
C LEU A 206 11.08 -17.40 14.22
N THR A 207 11.47 -17.92 13.05
CA THR A 207 12.85 -18.38 12.80
C THR A 207 13.82 -17.21 12.91
N SER A 208 14.80 -17.33 13.82
CA SER A 208 15.87 -16.35 14.07
C SER A 208 17.00 -16.38 13.05
N ASP A 209 16.99 -17.38 12.19
CA ASP A 209 18.16 -17.73 11.41
C ASP A 209 18.00 -17.17 10.01
N TYR A 210 18.88 -16.24 9.66
CA TYR A 210 19.19 -16.01 8.26
C TYR A 210 19.71 -17.35 7.73
N CYS A 211 18.86 -18.11 7.04
CA CYS A 211 19.27 -19.34 6.40
C CYS A 211 20.40 -19.01 5.42
N ILE A 212 21.62 -19.41 5.76
CA ILE A 212 22.71 -19.53 4.80
C ILE A 212 22.72 -21.02 4.47
N ASN A 213 22.34 -21.39 3.25
CA ASN A 213 22.35 -22.77 2.76
C ASN A 213 21.48 -23.77 3.55
N GLY A 214 20.33 -23.34 4.10
CA GLY A 214 19.38 -24.26 4.76
C GLY A 214 19.80 -24.78 6.15
N GLU A 215 20.91 -24.30 6.73
CA GLU A 215 21.31 -24.59 8.12
C GLU A 215 21.34 -23.32 8.98
N SER A 216 20.91 -23.43 10.24
CA SER A 216 21.04 -22.37 11.25
C SER A 216 22.52 -22.17 11.62
N ARG A 217 23.13 -21.05 11.23
CA ARG A 217 24.47 -20.66 11.72
C ARG A 217 24.51 -19.20 12.17
N THR A 218 25.11 -18.99 13.33
CA THR A 218 25.55 -17.68 13.84
C THR A 218 26.63 -17.08 12.93
N MET A 219 26.56 -15.77 12.69
CA MET A 219 27.52 -15.07 11.82
C MET A 219 28.96 -15.23 12.32
N SER A 220 29.83 -15.83 11.52
CA SER A 220 31.25 -15.48 11.48
C SER A 220 31.54 -14.76 10.15
N GLY A 221 32.20 -13.62 10.26
CA GLY A 221 32.50 -12.73 9.14
C GLY A 221 33.49 -13.37 8.16
N ILE A 222 33.26 -13.15 6.87
CA ILE A 222 34.22 -13.44 5.80
C ILE A 222 34.91 -12.13 5.45
N SER A 223 36.24 -12.15 5.36
CA SER A 223 37.09 -10.98 5.14
C SER A 223 36.84 -10.29 3.79
N SER A 224 37.14 -8.99 3.78
CA SER A 224 36.85 -8.01 2.72
C SER A 224 37.51 -8.26 1.37
N ASP A 225 38.60 -9.03 1.32
CA ASP A 225 39.58 -8.85 0.25
C ASP A 225 39.34 -9.75 -0.96
N ALA A 226 38.62 -10.88 -0.79
CA ALA A 226 38.23 -11.76 -1.90
C ALA A 226 36.99 -11.27 -2.66
N ARG A 227 36.26 -10.27 -2.14
CA ARG A 227 35.07 -9.70 -2.79
C ARG A 227 35.40 -8.75 -3.94
N ALA A 228 36.55 -8.07 -3.92
CA ALA A 228 36.78 -6.94 -4.83
C ALA A 228 36.97 -7.35 -6.30
N ILE A 229 37.66 -8.46 -6.57
CA ILE A 229 38.20 -8.73 -7.92
C ILE A 229 37.18 -9.43 -8.84
N VAL A 230 36.32 -10.33 -8.32
CA VAL A 230 35.27 -10.99 -9.12
C VAL A 230 34.02 -10.09 -9.26
N HIS A 231 33.79 -9.18 -8.32
CA HIS A 231 32.68 -8.23 -8.39
C HIS A 231 32.88 -7.16 -9.48
N GLU A 232 34.10 -6.83 -9.88
CA GLU A 232 34.34 -5.68 -10.75
C GLU A 232 33.95 -5.98 -12.22
N THR A 233 34.35 -7.13 -12.77
CA THR A 233 34.09 -7.47 -14.18
C THR A 233 32.64 -7.85 -14.46
N ALA A 234 32.00 -8.64 -13.58
CA ALA A 234 30.58 -9.02 -13.73
C ALA A 234 29.63 -7.84 -13.50
N ASN A 235 30.01 -6.88 -12.63
CA ASN A 235 29.23 -5.65 -12.48
C ASN A 235 29.35 -4.75 -13.71
N VAL A 236 30.51 -4.65 -14.36
CA VAL A 236 30.67 -3.79 -15.56
C VAL A 236 29.75 -4.24 -16.69
N GLN A 237 29.72 -5.53 -17.02
CA GLN A 237 28.82 -6.05 -18.08
C GLN A 237 27.34 -5.89 -17.73
N LEU A 238 26.96 -6.16 -16.48
CA LEU A 238 25.58 -5.96 -16.01
C LEU A 238 25.19 -4.48 -16.07
N GLN A 239 26.10 -3.57 -15.67
CA GLN A 239 25.87 -2.13 -15.73
C GLN A 239 25.73 -1.64 -17.17
N GLU A 240 26.52 -2.15 -18.12
CA GLU A 240 26.39 -1.83 -19.55
C GLU A 240 25.03 -2.25 -20.10
N ILE A 241 24.57 -3.48 -19.80
CA ILE A 241 23.24 -3.96 -20.17
C ILE A 241 22.16 -3.05 -19.57
N ILE A 242 22.23 -2.77 -18.26
CA ILE A 242 21.23 -1.94 -17.57
C ILE A 242 21.21 -0.51 -18.11
N CYS A 243 22.38 0.08 -18.40
CA CYS A 243 22.50 1.39 -19.04
C CYS A 243 21.86 1.38 -20.43
N GLY A 244 22.07 0.33 -21.21
CA GLY A 244 21.44 0.14 -22.52
C GLY A 244 19.90 0.07 -22.46
N LEU A 245 19.34 -0.46 -21.36
CA LEU A 245 17.90 -0.51 -21.13
C LEU A 245 17.27 0.85 -20.77
N LYS A 246 18.09 1.90 -20.57
CA LYS A 246 17.67 3.22 -20.07
C LYS A 246 16.84 3.08 -18.79
N VAL A 247 17.32 2.23 -17.88
CA VAL A 247 16.73 1.99 -16.58
C VAL A 247 17.57 2.73 -15.55
N GLU A 248 17.01 3.78 -14.97
CA GLU A 248 17.69 4.54 -13.93
C GLU A 248 17.38 3.95 -12.54
N PRO A 249 18.38 3.87 -11.65
CA PRO A 249 18.14 3.55 -10.26
C PRO A 249 17.30 4.65 -9.59
N ILE A 250 16.61 4.28 -8.52
CA ILE A 250 15.90 5.23 -7.65
C ILE A 250 16.92 6.21 -7.10
N GLN A 251 16.63 7.51 -7.19
CA GLN A 251 17.54 8.57 -6.77
C GLN A 251 18.09 8.33 -5.35
N GLY A 252 19.42 8.23 -5.25
CA GLY A 252 20.12 8.00 -3.98
C GLY A 252 20.11 6.55 -3.48
N ARG A 253 19.70 5.57 -4.30
CA ARG A 253 19.71 4.14 -3.96
C ARG A 253 20.30 3.30 -5.09
N ALA A 254 20.80 2.11 -4.75
CA ALA A 254 21.21 1.10 -5.75
C ALA A 254 20.02 0.24 -6.24
N GLU A 255 18.78 0.64 -5.94
CA GLU A 255 17.56 -0.11 -6.22
C GLU A 255 16.86 0.44 -7.46
N TYR A 256 16.19 -0.43 -8.22
CA TYR A 256 15.37 -0.02 -9.36
C TYR A 256 13.88 -0.01 -8.98
N ASN A 257 13.11 0.90 -9.57
CA ASN A 257 11.66 0.91 -9.40
C ASN A 257 11.00 -0.30 -10.12
N GLY A 258 9.72 -0.55 -9.85
CA GLY A 258 9.01 -1.70 -10.41
C GLY A 258 9.03 -1.79 -11.95
N ASN A 259 9.05 -0.66 -12.66
CA ASN A 259 9.16 -0.65 -14.12
C ASN A 259 10.59 -0.99 -14.58
N GLY A 260 11.60 -0.47 -13.89
CA GLY A 260 13.00 -0.83 -14.10
C GLY A 260 13.25 -2.33 -13.92
N CYS A 261 12.78 -2.89 -12.80
CA CYS A 261 12.86 -4.33 -12.55
C CYS A 261 12.19 -5.16 -13.65
N ARG A 262 10.99 -4.77 -14.11
CA ARG A 262 10.29 -5.48 -15.20
C ARG A 262 11.09 -5.46 -16.51
N LYS A 263 11.71 -4.32 -16.86
CA LYS A 263 12.55 -4.21 -18.06
C LYS A 263 13.79 -5.12 -17.98
N ILE A 264 14.45 -5.13 -16.82
CA ILE A 264 15.63 -5.98 -16.58
C ILE A 264 15.25 -7.45 -16.69
N VAL A 265 14.23 -7.88 -15.94
CA VAL A 265 13.73 -9.27 -15.97
C VAL A 265 13.32 -9.68 -17.39
N LYS A 266 12.59 -8.81 -18.10
CA LYS A 266 12.19 -9.05 -19.48
C LYS A 266 13.38 -9.23 -20.43
N TYR A 267 14.40 -8.39 -20.30
CA TYR A 267 15.60 -8.51 -21.13
C TYR A 267 16.23 -9.91 -21.00
N PHE A 268 16.50 -10.36 -19.77
CA PHE A 268 17.10 -11.67 -19.55
C PHE A 268 16.18 -12.84 -19.89
N ASN A 269 14.87 -12.65 -19.78
CA ASN A 269 13.89 -13.65 -20.21
C ASN A 269 13.89 -13.85 -21.73
N ASP A 270 13.98 -12.75 -22.49
CA ASP A 270 13.81 -12.74 -23.94
C ASP A 270 15.13 -12.96 -24.70
N ASN A 271 16.28 -12.90 -24.02
CA ASN A 271 17.61 -13.06 -24.62
C ASN A 271 18.33 -14.34 -24.15
N ALA A 272 19.43 -14.65 -24.83
CA ALA A 272 20.34 -15.73 -24.47
C ALA A 272 21.67 -15.15 -23.96
N PRO A 273 22.34 -15.84 -23.01
CA PRO A 273 23.67 -15.46 -22.56
C PRO A 273 24.64 -15.45 -23.75
N GLN A 274 25.51 -14.45 -23.81
CA GLN A 274 26.55 -14.32 -24.84
C GLN A 274 27.87 -14.97 -24.43
N SER A 275 28.01 -15.32 -23.14
CA SER A 275 29.19 -15.97 -22.57
C SER A 275 28.79 -17.02 -21.53
N GLU A 276 29.65 -18.02 -21.28
CA GLU A 276 29.41 -19.02 -20.23
C GLU A 276 29.28 -18.38 -18.83
N SER A 277 30.02 -17.29 -18.59
CA SER A 277 29.94 -16.51 -17.34
C SER A 277 28.58 -15.87 -17.08
N GLU A 278 27.76 -15.65 -18.11
CA GLU A 278 26.42 -15.06 -17.98
C GLU A 278 25.33 -16.09 -17.67
N ILE A 279 25.58 -17.38 -17.92
CA ILE A 279 24.56 -18.45 -17.81
C ILE A 279 23.84 -18.42 -16.45
N PRO A 280 24.53 -18.35 -15.29
CA PRO A 280 23.86 -18.35 -13.99
C PRO A 280 22.90 -17.17 -13.81
N MET A 281 23.28 -16.00 -14.32
CA MET A 281 22.47 -14.79 -14.25
C MET A 281 21.20 -14.90 -15.11
N PHE A 282 21.33 -15.42 -16.33
CA PHE A 282 20.19 -15.64 -17.21
C PHE A 282 19.23 -16.70 -16.63
N HIS A 283 19.75 -17.77 -16.03
CA HIS A 283 18.93 -18.77 -15.33
C HIS A 283 18.13 -18.13 -14.20
N PHE A 284 18.79 -17.37 -13.33
CA PHE A 284 18.15 -16.64 -12.23
C PHE A 284 17.01 -15.74 -12.72
N PHE A 285 17.26 -14.89 -13.72
CA PHE A 285 16.24 -13.95 -14.20
C PHE A 285 15.11 -14.64 -14.97
N LYS A 286 15.36 -15.76 -15.66
CA LYS A 286 14.30 -16.58 -16.28
C LYS A 286 13.39 -17.22 -15.24
N ALA A 287 13.97 -17.76 -14.17
CA ALA A 287 13.18 -18.26 -13.04
C ALA A 287 12.38 -17.13 -12.39
N ALA A 288 13.00 -15.97 -12.13
CA ALA A 288 12.31 -14.78 -11.61
C ALA A 288 11.18 -14.29 -12.52
N ALA A 289 11.36 -14.29 -13.84
CA ALA A 289 10.33 -13.93 -14.82
C ALA A 289 9.14 -14.89 -14.75
N LYS A 290 9.42 -16.21 -14.67
CA LYS A 290 8.38 -17.23 -14.54
C LYS A 290 7.61 -17.05 -13.22
N ILE A 291 8.29 -16.84 -12.10
CA ILE A 291 7.66 -16.56 -10.80
C ILE A 291 6.80 -15.30 -10.86
N GLN A 292 7.31 -14.21 -11.45
CA GLN A 292 6.58 -12.95 -11.62
C GLN A 292 5.31 -13.14 -12.46
N SER A 293 5.30 -14.05 -13.44
CA SER A 293 4.10 -14.34 -14.24
C SER A 293 2.93 -14.87 -13.40
N PHE A 294 3.21 -15.46 -12.23
CA PHE A 294 2.21 -15.94 -11.28
C PHE A 294 1.79 -14.88 -10.25
N SER A 295 2.43 -13.71 -10.19
CA SER A 295 2.07 -12.61 -9.28
C SER A 295 0.92 -11.75 -9.80
N VAL A 296 -0.04 -12.37 -10.49
CA VAL A 296 -1.20 -11.72 -11.11
C VAL A 296 -2.42 -11.71 -10.17
N ALA A 297 -3.27 -10.71 -10.30
CA ALA A 297 -4.48 -10.54 -9.48
C ALA A 297 -5.62 -11.49 -9.88
N LYS A 298 -5.36 -12.81 -9.86
CA LYS A 298 -6.33 -13.89 -10.10
C LYS A 298 -6.01 -15.09 -9.23
N ASN A 299 -6.99 -15.96 -9.01
CA ASN A 299 -6.73 -17.30 -8.48
C ASN A 299 -5.89 -18.09 -9.49
N LEU A 300 -4.90 -18.82 -8.98
CA LEU A 300 -4.10 -19.76 -9.73
C LEU A 300 -4.82 -21.11 -9.74
N THR A 301 -4.75 -21.80 -10.87
CA THR A 301 -5.11 -23.21 -10.95
C THR A 301 -4.09 -24.08 -10.20
N LYS A 302 -4.43 -25.35 -9.96
CA LYS A 302 -3.49 -26.29 -9.35
C LYS A 302 -2.21 -26.43 -10.19
N SER A 303 -2.35 -26.59 -11.51
CA SER A 303 -1.22 -26.62 -12.45
C SER A 303 -0.35 -25.36 -12.37
N GLU A 304 -0.95 -24.17 -12.38
CA GLU A 304 -0.20 -22.92 -12.24
C GLU A 304 0.50 -22.80 -10.89
N SER A 305 -0.09 -23.34 -9.82
CA SER A 305 0.51 -23.35 -8.49
C SER A 305 1.70 -24.29 -8.42
N ASP A 306 1.62 -25.47 -9.03
CA ASP A 306 2.71 -26.45 -9.11
C ASP A 306 3.86 -25.91 -9.97
N GLU A 307 3.55 -25.31 -11.13
CA GLU A 307 4.56 -24.62 -11.95
C GLU A 307 5.26 -23.46 -11.22
N CYS A 308 4.53 -22.73 -10.37
CA CYS A 308 5.09 -21.68 -9.53
C CYS A 308 6.06 -22.26 -8.50
N ALA A 309 5.69 -23.37 -7.85
CA ALA A 309 6.55 -24.08 -6.90
C ALA A 309 7.84 -24.57 -7.58
N ASP A 310 7.73 -25.17 -8.77
CA ASP A 310 8.90 -25.63 -9.54
C ASP A 310 9.80 -24.48 -9.98
N ALA A 311 9.23 -23.31 -10.30
CA ALA A 311 10.02 -22.12 -10.64
C ALA A 311 10.76 -21.56 -9.42
N ILE A 312 10.12 -21.55 -8.24
CA ILE A 312 10.73 -21.14 -6.98
C ILE A 312 11.85 -22.13 -6.59
N ASN A 313 11.60 -23.43 -6.66
CA ASN A 313 12.62 -24.44 -6.32
C ASN A 313 13.86 -24.30 -7.20
N ARG A 314 13.68 -24.20 -8.52
CA ARG A 314 14.81 -23.98 -9.46
C ARG A 314 15.62 -22.72 -9.14
N LEU A 315 14.93 -21.62 -8.82
CA LEU A 315 15.60 -20.39 -8.39
C LEU A 315 16.49 -20.63 -7.16
N PHE A 316 16.00 -21.39 -6.19
CA PHE A 316 16.73 -21.65 -4.95
C PHE A 316 17.81 -22.73 -5.09
N ASP A 317 17.65 -23.71 -5.99
CA ASP A 317 18.70 -24.66 -6.34
C ASP A 317 19.92 -23.91 -6.93
N ASP A 318 19.68 -22.94 -7.82
CA ASP A 318 20.74 -22.08 -8.38
C ASP A 318 21.40 -21.21 -7.30
N LEU A 319 20.61 -20.63 -6.38
CA LEU A 319 21.12 -19.77 -5.31
C LEU A 319 21.88 -20.52 -4.21
N ASP A 320 21.43 -21.73 -3.84
CA ASP A 320 22.10 -22.58 -2.84
C ASP A 320 23.46 -23.07 -3.35
N GLY A 321 23.64 -23.14 -4.68
CA GLY A 321 24.94 -23.40 -5.33
C GLY A 321 25.95 -22.24 -5.18
N LEU A 322 25.50 -21.02 -4.85
CA LEU A 322 26.36 -19.86 -4.70
C LEU A 322 27.00 -19.84 -3.30
N ARG A 323 28.32 -20.03 -3.23
CA ARG A 323 29.06 -19.90 -1.97
C ARG A 323 28.82 -18.52 -1.33
N ASN A 324 28.44 -18.52 -0.06
CA ASN A 324 28.25 -17.32 0.78
C ASN A 324 27.09 -16.40 0.37
N PHE A 325 26.14 -16.87 -0.44
CA PHE A 325 24.93 -16.10 -0.71
C PHE A 325 24.06 -16.01 0.56
N LYS A 326 23.63 -14.79 0.89
CA LYS A 326 22.75 -14.54 2.05
C LYS A 326 21.36 -14.20 1.56
N TYR A 327 20.36 -14.96 1.98
CA TYR A 327 18.96 -14.64 1.70
C TYR A 327 18.56 -13.35 2.39
N ASN A 328 17.99 -12.43 1.63
CA ASN A 328 17.23 -11.33 2.20
C ASN A 328 15.82 -11.81 2.59
N ASN A 329 15.10 -10.99 3.34
CA ASN A 329 13.78 -11.33 3.83
C ASN A 329 12.75 -11.61 2.73
N LYS A 330 12.86 -10.94 1.58
CA LYS A 330 11.96 -11.16 0.44
C LYS A 330 12.18 -12.54 -0.18
N LEU A 331 13.44 -12.97 -0.30
CA LEU A 331 13.78 -14.33 -0.76
C LEU A 331 13.34 -15.40 0.25
N HIS A 332 13.49 -15.15 1.55
CA HIS A 332 12.96 -16.07 2.57
C HIS A 332 11.44 -16.24 2.45
N ILE A 333 10.69 -15.13 2.32
CA ILE A 333 9.23 -15.18 2.11
C ILE A 333 8.89 -15.94 0.83
N LEU A 334 9.62 -15.66 -0.26
CA LEU A 334 9.46 -16.34 -1.53
C LEU A 334 9.62 -17.86 -1.41
N ARG A 335 10.68 -18.32 -0.74
CA ARG A 335 11.00 -19.75 -0.59
C ARG A 335 9.98 -20.48 0.26
N PHE A 336 9.65 -19.94 1.43
CA PHE A 336 9.00 -20.70 2.48
C PHE A 336 7.51 -20.40 2.66
N HIS A 337 7.05 -19.21 2.27
CA HIS A 337 5.71 -18.74 2.63
C HIS A 337 4.78 -18.59 1.43
N VAL A 338 5.31 -18.37 0.24
CA VAL A 338 4.49 -18.12 -0.96
C VAL A 338 3.66 -19.33 -1.38
N ILE A 339 4.27 -20.51 -1.52
CA ILE A 339 3.54 -21.71 -1.94
C ILE A 339 2.48 -22.13 -0.91
N PRO A 340 2.78 -22.22 0.40
CA PRO A 340 1.75 -22.45 1.41
C PRO A 340 0.61 -21.43 1.33
N PHE A 341 0.93 -20.14 1.14
CA PHE A 341 -0.08 -19.10 1.00
C PHE A 341 -0.96 -19.29 -0.24
N ILE A 342 -0.37 -19.65 -1.39
CA ILE A 342 -1.12 -19.95 -2.63
C ILE A 342 -2.00 -21.18 -2.44
N VAL A 343 -1.52 -22.23 -1.78
CA VAL A 343 -2.29 -23.45 -1.52
C VAL A 343 -3.53 -23.15 -0.69
N ILE A 344 -3.40 -22.29 0.33
CA ILE A 344 -4.51 -21.95 1.24
C ILE A 344 -5.47 -20.95 0.60
N HIS A 345 -4.96 -19.89 -0.03
CA HIS A 345 -5.76 -18.73 -0.44
C HIS A 345 -6.01 -18.64 -1.95
N GLY A 346 -5.41 -19.54 -2.74
CA GLY A 346 -5.55 -19.65 -4.19
C GLY A 346 -4.70 -18.67 -4.99
N SER A 347 -4.08 -17.67 -4.36
CA SER A 347 -3.22 -16.68 -5.02
C SER A 347 -2.49 -15.84 -3.99
N TRP A 348 -1.28 -15.39 -4.30
CA TRP A 348 -0.62 -14.28 -3.61
C TRP A 348 -0.84 -12.93 -4.29
N GLY A 349 -1.01 -12.92 -5.62
CA GLY A 349 -1.15 -11.71 -6.41
C GLY A 349 -2.46 -10.99 -6.12
N LEU A 350 -3.53 -11.72 -5.77
CA LEU A 350 -4.81 -11.12 -5.35
C LEU A 350 -4.69 -10.17 -4.15
N PHE A 351 -3.65 -10.34 -3.33
CA PHE A 351 -3.46 -9.64 -2.06
C PHE A 351 -2.38 -8.55 -2.15
N SER A 352 -1.85 -8.25 -3.35
CA SER A 352 -0.73 -7.31 -3.50
C SER A 352 -1.10 -5.83 -3.32
N GLU A 353 -0.09 -4.98 -3.13
CA GLU A 353 -0.20 -3.53 -2.94
C GLU A 353 -0.36 -2.70 -4.23
N GLN A 354 -0.39 -3.31 -5.42
CA GLN A 354 -0.38 -2.55 -6.68
C GLN A 354 -1.55 -1.55 -6.83
N GLY A 355 -2.68 -1.79 -6.16
CA GLY A 355 -3.81 -0.85 -6.16
C GLY A 355 -3.52 0.46 -5.43
N ILE A 356 -2.72 0.45 -4.36
CA ILE A 356 -2.45 1.65 -3.54
C ILE A 356 -1.40 2.57 -4.19
N GLU A 357 -0.52 2.04 -5.04
CA GLU A 357 0.39 2.86 -5.88
C GLU A 357 -0.40 3.82 -6.78
N ARG A 358 -1.46 3.32 -7.43
CA ARG A 358 -2.34 4.16 -8.27
C ARG A 358 -3.10 5.20 -7.45
N LEU A 359 -3.48 4.84 -6.23
CA LEU A 359 -4.10 5.77 -5.27
C LEU A 359 -3.16 6.94 -4.96
N HIS A 360 -1.85 6.68 -4.82
CA HIS A 360 -0.85 7.72 -4.60
C HIS A 360 -0.88 8.79 -5.70
N CYS A 361 -0.94 8.39 -6.98
CA CYS A 361 -1.06 9.32 -8.10
C CYS A 361 -2.31 10.19 -8.01
N LEU A 362 -3.47 9.60 -7.68
CA LEU A 362 -4.74 10.33 -7.53
C LEU A 362 -4.70 11.32 -6.36
N VAL A 363 -4.12 10.93 -5.23
CA VAL A 363 -3.93 11.83 -4.07
C VAL A 363 -3.17 13.08 -4.51
N ASN A 364 -2.05 12.91 -5.21
CA ASN A 364 -1.25 14.03 -5.69
C ASN A 364 -2.01 14.90 -6.68
N GLU A 365 -2.80 14.30 -7.57
CA GLU A 365 -3.67 15.03 -8.48
C GLU A 365 -4.74 15.85 -7.74
N TYR A 366 -5.42 15.28 -6.76
CA TYR A 366 -6.42 16.00 -5.96
C TYR A 366 -5.81 17.12 -5.13
N ARG A 367 -4.63 16.91 -4.54
CA ARG A 367 -3.92 17.95 -3.78
C ARG A 367 -3.51 19.13 -4.67
N LYS A 368 -3.13 18.90 -5.94
CA LYS A 368 -2.81 19.95 -6.91
C LYS A 368 -4.01 20.82 -7.27
N ARG A 369 -5.24 20.28 -7.15
CA ARG A 369 -6.49 20.98 -7.50
C ARG A 369 -6.99 21.94 -6.43
N VAL A 370 -6.42 21.92 -5.22
CA VAL A 370 -6.79 22.84 -4.14
C VAL A 370 -5.77 23.97 -4.04
N SER A 371 -6.24 25.20 -4.25
CA SER A 371 -5.40 26.43 -4.26
C SER A 371 -4.93 26.90 -2.86
N THR A 372 -5.12 26.11 -1.81
CA THR A 372 -4.69 26.48 -0.46
C THR A 372 -3.22 26.12 -0.24
N LYS A 373 -2.48 26.88 0.58
CA LYS A 373 -1.13 26.47 1.05
C LYS A 373 -1.22 25.51 2.25
N ASN A 374 -2.38 25.37 2.87
CA ASN A 374 -2.58 24.50 4.03
C ASN A 374 -2.62 23.02 3.59
N GLY A 375 -1.53 22.28 3.85
CA GLY A 375 -1.40 20.87 3.49
C GLY A 375 -2.48 19.97 4.09
N HIS A 376 -2.92 20.25 5.31
CA HIS A 376 -3.99 19.52 5.98
C HIS A 376 -5.33 19.67 5.24
N LYS A 377 -5.70 20.88 4.81
CA LYS A 377 -6.90 21.11 3.98
C LYS A 377 -6.83 20.38 2.63
N LYS A 378 -5.64 20.30 2.01
CA LYS A 378 -5.46 19.53 0.76
C LYS A 378 -5.71 18.04 0.97
N ASN A 379 -5.30 17.51 2.12
CA ASN A 379 -5.44 16.08 2.44
C ASN A 379 -6.88 15.70 2.74
N ILE A 380 -7.59 16.48 3.56
CA ILE A 380 -9.05 16.31 3.78
C ILE A 380 -9.78 16.26 2.44
N TYR A 381 -9.44 17.20 1.56
CA TYR A 381 -10.04 17.24 0.22
C TYR A 381 -9.73 15.97 -0.58
N ALA A 382 -8.46 15.54 -0.61
CA ALA A 382 -8.06 14.33 -1.33
C ALA A 382 -8.80 13.09 -0.80
N ILE A 383 -8.87 12.90 0.52
CA ILE A 383 -9.60 11.78 1.15
C ILE A 383 -11.07 11.81 0.76
N LYS A 384 -11.73 12.97 0.88
CA LYS A 384 -13.14 13.12 0.48
C LYS A 384 -13.35 12.76 -0.98
N MET A 385 -12.46 13.19 -1.88
CA MET A 385 -12.53 12.84 -3.30
C MET A 385 -12.32 11.33 -3.54
N LEU A 386 -11.48 10.66 -2.76
CA LEU A 386 -11.27 9.22 -2.84
C LEU A 386 -12.47 8.42 -2.34
N ILE A 387 -13.04 8.81 -1.19
CA ILE A 387 -14.30 8.24 -0.68
C ILE A 387 -15.37 8.36 -1.77
N LEU A 388 -15.53 9.56 -2.32
CA LEU A 388 -16.50 9.80 -3.39
C LEU A 388 -16.25 8.92 -4.60
N GLY A 389 -15.02 8.81 -5.08
CA GLY A 389 -14.67 7.95 -6.22
C GLY A 389 -15.05 6.48 -5.99
N THR A 390 -14.76 5.97 -4.78
CA THR A 390 -15.04 4.59 -4.39
C THR A 390 -16.54 4.31 -4.34
N PHE A 391 -17.29 5.08 -3.55
CA PHE A 391 -18.75 4.88 -3.40
C PHE A 391 -19.49 5.13 -4.71
N PHE A 392 -19.00 6.06 -5.52
CA PHE A 392 -19.59 6.29 -6.83
C PHE A 392 -19.51 5.02 -7.71
N HIS A 393 -18.38 4.32 -7.67
CA HIS A 393 -18.22 3.08 -8.43
C HIS A 393 -19.10 1.95 -7.88
N ASP A 394 -19.35 1.92 -6.57
CA ASP A 394 -20.21 0.91 -5.95
C ASP A 394 -21.67 0.98 -6.43
N PHE A 395 -22.16 2.15 -6.88
CA PHE A 395 -23.51 2.33 -7.45
C PHE A 395 -23.71 1.87 -8.90
N LYS A 396 -22.62 1.57 -9.62
CA LYS A 396 -22.72 0.99 -10.95
C LYS A 396 -23.09 -0.47 -10.88
#